data_AF-A0A914M787-F1
#
_entry.id   AF-A0A914M787-F1
#
_cell.length_a   1.000
_cell.length_b   1.000
_cell.length_c   1.000
_cell.angle_alpha   90.00
_cell.angle_beta   90.00
_cell.angle_gamma   90.00
#
_symmetry.space_group_name_H-M   'P 1'
#
loop_
_entity.id
_entity.type
_entity.pdbx_description
1 polymer ?
#
loop_
_entity_poly.entity_id
_entity_poly.type
_entity_poly.pdbx_seq_one_letter_code
_entity_poly.pdbx_strand_id
1 'polypeptide(L)'
;MTSFYIVLPSNTNVEGNKTNSFRVRLPQKLKFNSEWAVGLAVMVYPYSWPSLGTTSEQFFTVTWQTNESVRVNVTSSSFMNPLHLKENLNRSLNESCKELSDKMIEYKSKIKELKNQAKNEYKRLYELKANENTTKSEHAVTEHSYDDDIPLKTESEIYADLLSKTIEDSDNVVKFLLTSGSDFDSWVNAYLMPSSVCNFEFYEKKNRFSLFLDKNYIKSITLTEQLAYILGFDKHDIFETSIAKFMPDMKGGVSSFHVYAPGLIEPMIIGDVTAPVLRIVNIRGKQDEIIEEQFLLIQYHKLLIKEINEIFIEIRTSSGTLMPFQYGTCTLTLHFKKSTYF
;
A
#
# COMPACT_ATOMS: atom_id res chain seq x y z
N MET A 1 -55.27 -5.70 0.92
CA MET A 1 -53.99 -5.03 1.23
C MET A 1 -53.51 -4.27 0.00
N THR A 2 -53.28 -2.96 0.12
CA THR A 2 -52.85 -2.06 -0.96
C THR A 2 -51.34 -1.83 -0.98
N SER A 3 -50.69 -1.94 0.18
CA SER A 3 -49.24 -1.99 0.34
C SER A 3 -48.86 -2.71 1.64
N PHE A 4 -47.59 -3.13 1.75
CA PHE A 4 -47.03 -3.76 2.94
C PHE A 4 -45.49 -3.69 2.92
N TYR A 5 -44.86 -3.96 4.06
CA TYR A 5 -43.40 -3.98 4.20
C TYR A 5 -42.89 -5.40 4.43
N ILE A 6 -41.67 -5.67 3.95
CA ILE A 6 -40.90 -6.87 4.29
C ILE A 6 -39.55 -6.43 4.83
N VAL A 7 -39.14 -7.00 5.97
CA VAL A 7 -37.82 -6.80 6.56
C VAL A 7 -36.93 -7.98 6.21
N LEU A 8 -35.73 -7.69 5.70
CA LEU A 8 -34.76 -8.64 5.15
C LEU A 8 -33.44 -8.51 5.91
N PRO A 9 -33.24 -9.25 7.01
CA PRO A 9 -31.96 -9.29 7.70
C PRO A 9 -30.96 -10.21 6.98
N SER A 10 -29.67 -9.86 6.99
CA SER A 10 -28.64 -10.62 6.28
C SER A 10 -28.19 -11.89 7.02
N ASN A 11 -28.50 -12.01 8.31
CA ASN A 11 -28.09 -13.12 9.18
C ASN A 11 -29.17 -14.20 9.34
N THR A 12 -30.05 -14.38 8.35
CA THR A 12 -30.98 -15.52 8.37
C THR A 12 -30.25 -16.85 8.22
N ASN A 13 -30.93 -17.95 8.60
CA ASN A 13 -30.37 -19.31 8.59
C ASN A 13 -30.19 -19.92 7.17
N VAL A 14 -30.18 -19.12 6.11
CA VAL A 14 -29.87 -19.62 4.76
C VAL A 14 -28.35 -19.76 4.62
N GLU A 15 -27.91 -20.96 4.24
CA GLU A 15 -26.49 -21.26 4.08
C GLU A 15 -25.83 -20.35 3.03
N GLY A 16 -24.60 -19.91 3.34
CA GLY A 16 -23.82 -19.05 2.45
C GLY A 16 -24.16 -17.56 2.51
N ASN A 17 -25.13 -17.14 3.34
CA ASN A 17 -25.43 -15.73 3.55
C ASN A 17 -24.23 -14.96 4.12
N LYS A 18 -23.98 -13.80 3.54
CA LYS A 18 -23.01 -12.80 3.99
C LYS A 18 -23.70 -11.44 4.11
N THR A 19 -23.12 -10.52 4.87
CA THR A 19 -23.66 -9.15 5.04
C THR A 19 -23.90 -8.43 3.71
N ASN A 20 -23.08 -8.70 2.69
CA ASN A 20 -23.17 -8.11 1.34
C ASN A 20 -23.96 -8.93 0.32
N SER A 21 -24.31 -10.18 0.60
CA SER A 21 -24.95 -11.08 -0.36
C SER A 21 -25.73 -12.14 0.42
N PHE A 22 -27.04 -12.01 0.42
CA PHE A 22 -27.90 -12.84 1.27
C PHE A 22 -29.28 -13.07 0.68
N ARG A 23 -29.83 -14.22 1.06
CA ARG A 23 -31.18 -14.67 0.71
C ARG A 23 -32.04 -14.73 1.96
N VAL A 24 -33.29 -14.31 1.83
CA VAL A 24 -34.30 -14.41 2.90
C VAL A 24 -35.47 -15.21 2.39
N ARG A 25 -35.70 -16.38 2.99
CA ARG A 25 -36.88 -17.20 2.75
C ARG A 25 -38.07 -16.62 3.51
N LEU A 26 -39.15 -16.36 2.80
CA LEU A 26 -40.37 -15.81 3.38
C LEU A 26 -41.15 -16.91 4.13
N PRO A 27 -41.80 -16.58 5.26
CA PRO A 27 -42.58 -17.56 6.03
C PRO A 27 -43.78 -18.10 5.26
N GLN A 28 -44.30 -17.32 4.30
CA GLN A 28 -45.34 -17.73 3.38
C GLN A 28 -45.01 -17.24 1.97
N LYS A 29 -45.37 -18.05 0.98
CA LYS A 29 -45.24 -17.68 -0.43
C LYS A 29 -46.22 -16.54 -0.74
N LEU A 30 -45.68 -15.38 -1.12
CA LEU A 30 -46.46 -14.24 -1.55
C LEU A 30 -46.91 -14.44 -2.99
N LYS A 31 -48.17 -14.11 -3.27
CA LYS A 31 -48.75 -14.16 -4.62
C LYS A 31 -49.31 -12.78 -5.00
N PHE A 32 -48.90 -12.29 -6.15
CA PHE A 32 -49.25 -10.99 -6.68
C PHE A 32 -50.22 -11.17 -7.85
N ASN A 33 -51.49 -10.82 -7.62
CA ASN A 33 -52.59 -10.98 -8.58
C ASN A 33 -52.83 -9.74 -9.46
N SER A 34 -51.98 -8.73 -9.34
CA SER A 34 -52.08 -7.41 -9.97
C SER A 34 -50.67 -6.89 -10.26
N GLU A 35 -50.54 -5.70 -10.84
CA GLU A 35 -49.25 -5.04 -11.00
C GLU A 35 -48.78 -4.48 -9.65
N TRP A 36 -47.60 -4.90 -9.20
CA TRP A 36 -46.98 -4.43 -7.96
C TRP A 36 -45.65 -3.76 -8.25
N ALA A 37 -45.29 -2.85 -7.37
CA ALA A 37 -44.00 -2.22 -7.35
C ALA A 37 -43.35 -2.37 -5.98
N VAL A 38 -42.02 -2.45 -5.97
CA VAL A 38 -41.21 -2.59 -4.77
C VAL A 38 -40.15 -1.49 -4.73
N GLY A 39 -39.86 -0.99 -3.54
CA GLY A 39 -38.77 -0.03 -3.33
C GLY A 39 -38.12 -0.21 -1.97
N LEU A 40 -36.88 0.24 -1.86
CA LEU A 40 -36.14 0.24 -0.59
C LEU A 40 -36.60 1.41 0.29
N ALA A 41 -37.13 1.12 1.47
CA ALA A 41 -37.67 2.10 2.42
C ALA A 41 -36.70 2.43 3.56
N VAL A 42 -35.99 1.42 4.06
CA VAL A 42 -34.97 1.58 5.12
C VAL A 42 -33.81 0.66 4.81
N MET A 43 -32.59 1.11 5.09
CA MET A 43 -31.40 0.27 5.13
C MET A 43 -30.64 0.53 6.42
N VAL A 44 -30.36 -0.54 7.17
CA VAL A 44 -29.48 -0.55 8.33
C VAL A 44 -28.23 -1.32 7.95
N TYR A 45 -27.04 -0.72 8.12
CA TYR A 45 -25.77 -1.36 7.75
C TYR A 45 -24.65 -1.03 8.73
N PRO A 46 -23.68 -1.95 8.92
CA PRO A 46 -22.50 -1.68 9.72
C PRO A 46 -21.43 -0.97 8.87
N TYR A 47 -20.84 0.13 9.33
CA TYR A 47 -19.66 0.71 8.71
C TYR A 47 -18.40 -0.05 9.15
N SER A 48 -18.22 -1.27 8.64
CA SER A 48 -17.20 -2.22 9.09
C SER A 48 -16.17 -2.59 8.01
N TRP A 49 -15.82 -1.68 7.11
CA TRP A 49 -14.76 -1.91 6.13
C TRP A 49 -13.65 -0.86 6.29
N PRO A 50 -12.39 -1.21 5.95
CA PRO A 50 -11.29 -0.27 6.07
C PRO A 50 -11.37 0.79 4.96
N SER A 51 -10.97 2.02 5.22
CA SER A 51 -10.85 3.03 4.15
C SER A 51 -9.68 2.77 3.20
N LEU A 52 -8.66 2.04 3.66
CA LEU A 52 -7.54 1.63 2.83
C LEU A 52 -7.45 0.11 2.76
N GLY A 53 -7.27 -0.41 1.55
CA GLY A 53 -7.19 -1.85 1.31
C GLY A 53 -8.52 -2.59 1.45
N THR A 54 -9.61 -1.90 1.13
CA THR A 54 -10.98 -2.43 1.10
C THR A 54 -11.10 -3.57 0.08
N THR A 55 -10.60 -3.35 -1.14
CA THR A 55 -10.79 -4.25 -2.28
C THR A 55 -9.55 -5.04 -2.66
N SER A 56 -8.37 -4.52 -2.35
CA SER A 56 -7.08 -5.14 -2.68
C SER A 56 -6.02 -4.73 -1.68
N GLU A 57 -4.98 -5.56 -1.57
CA GLU A 57 -3.79 -5.20 -0.79
C GLU A 57 -3.18 -3.90 -1.32
N GLN A 58 -2.77 -3.01 -0.41
CA GLN A 58 -2.15 -1.73 -0.76
C GLN A 58 -0.67 -1.76 -0.41
N PHE A 59 0.14 -1.24 -1.32
CA PHE A 59 1.58 -1.14 -1.14
C PHE A 59 2.12 0.01 -1.98
N PHE A 60 3.37 0.35 -1.75
CA PHE A 60 4.16 1.13 -2.68
C PHE A 60 5.55 0.56 -2.78
N THR A 61 6.18 0.75 -3.93
CA THR A 61 7.53 0.29 -4.20
C THR A 61 8.46 1.48 -4.22
N VAL A 62 9.53 1.41 -3.43
CA VAL A 62 10.63 2.38 -3.45
C VAL A 62 11.76 1.80 -4.30
N THR A 63 12.05 2.45 -5.42
CA THR A 63 13.18 2.09 -6.28
C THR A 63 14.35 3.03 -6.01
N TRP A 64 15.47 2.47 -5.56
CA TRP A 64 16.70 3.17 -5.24
C TRP A 64 17.53 3.44 -6.51
N GLN A 65 18.48 4.37 -6.46
CA GLN A 65 19.42 4.59 -7.58
C GLN A 65 20.36 3.40 -7.81
N THR A 66 20.53 2.55 -6.80
CA THR A 66 21.21 1.26 -6.92
C THR A 66 20.43 0.24 -7.77
N ASN A 67 19.22 0.59 -8.22
CA ASN A 67 18.22 -0.25 -8.88
C ASN A 67 17.57 -1.32 -8.00
N GLU A 68 17.90 -1.37 -6.71
CA GLU A 68 17.12 -2.14 -5.75
C GLU A 68 15.71 -1.58 -5.62
N SER A 69 14.75 -2.47 -5.40
CA SER A 69 13.35 -2.09 -5.19
C SER A 69 12.80 -2.77 -3.95
N VAL A 70 12.27 -1.96 -3.03
CA VAL A 70 11.66 -2.43 -1.78
C VAL A 70 10.16 -2.22 -1.88
N ARG A 71 9.40 -3.30 -1.73
CA ARG A 71 7.95 -3.22 -1.58
C ARG A 71 7.61 -2.92 -0.13
N VAL A 72 6.91 -1.82 0.08
CA VAL A 72 6.40 -1.38 1.38
C VAL A 72 4.91 -1.68 1.43
N ASN A 73 4.53 -2.67 2.23
CA ASN A 73 3.12 -3.00 2.42
C ASN A 73 2.46 -1.97 3.34
N VAL A 74 1.27 -1.51 2.94
CA VAL A 74 0.46 -0.58 3.73
C VAL A 74 -0.67 -1.38 4.36
N THR A 75 -0.71 -1.40 5.70
CA THR A 75 -1.71 -2.17 6.44
C THR A 75 -3.11 -1.66 6.12
N SER A 76 -4.01 -2.59 5.77
CA SER A 76 -5.44 -2.27 5.64
C SER A 76 -5.96 -1.73 6.96
N SER A 77 -6.32 -0.46 6.97
CA SER A 77 -6.82 0.24 8.14
C SER A 77 -7.66 1.42 7.70
N SER A 78 -8.41 1.95 8.65
CA SER A 78 -9.22 3.13 8.41
C SER A 78 -8.52 4.35 8.95
N PHE A 79 -8.01 5.13 8.03
CA PHE A 79 -7.40 6.40 8.36
C PHE A 79 -8.42 7.49 8.12
N MET A 80 -9.14 7.89 9.18
CA MET A 80 -10.03 9.04 9.12
C MET A 80 -9.25 10.37 9.17
N ASN A 81 -8.00 10.33 9.65
CA ASN A 81 -7.11 11.48 9.75
C ASN A 81 -5.90 11.32 8.80
N PRO A 82 -5.71 12.23 7.84
CA PRO A 82 -4.54 12.23 6.96
C PRO A 82 -3.19 12.22 7.70
N LEU A 83 -3.09 12.83 8.88
CA LEU A 83 -1.86 12.83 9.68
C LEU A 83 -1.48 11.43 10.16
N HIS A 84 -2.45 10.64 10.63
CA HIS A 84 -2.19 9.25 11.03
C HIS A 84 -1.81 8.38 9.83
N LEU A 85 -2.41 8.62 8.65
CA LEU A 85 -2.01 7.92 7.43
C LEU A 85 -0.55 8.25 7.06
N LYS A 86 -0.16 9.53 7.13
CA LYS A 86 1.23 9.95 6.93
C LYS A 86 2.20 9.18 7.84
N GLU A 87 1.93 9.18 9.13
CA GLU A 87 2.76 8.52 10.14
C GLU A 87 2.87 7.01 9.86
N ASN A 88 1.75 6.38 9.49
CA ASN A 88 1.74 4.96 9.16
C ASN A 88 2.59 4.65 7.92
N LEU A 89 2.45 5.42 6.83
CA LEU A 89 3.23 5.22 5.61
C LEU A 89 4.73 5.36 5.85
N ASN A 90 5.14 6.42 6.57
CA ASN A 90 6.55 6.65 6.88
C ASN A 90 7.12 5.60 7.85
N ARG A 91 6.32 5.11 8.80
CA ARG A 91 6.72 4.00 9.67
C ARG A 91 6.89 2.70 8.87
N SER A 92 5.90 2.33 8.06
CA SER A 92 5.98 1.14 7.20
C SER A 92 7.17 1.19 6.25
N LEU A 93 7.49 2.38 5.72
CA LEU A 93 8.69 2.60 4.90
C LEU A 93 9.98 2.25 5.66
N ASN A 94 10.14 2.77 6.87
CA ASN A 94 11.33 2.49 7.69
C ASN A 94 11.42 1.01 8.07
N GLU A 95 10.30 0.38 8.42
CA GLU A 95 10.25 -1.04 8.80
C GLU A 95 10.58 -1.97 7.62
N SER A 96 10.10 -1.63 6.41
CA SER A 96 10.23 -2.50 5.22
C SER A 96 11.65 -2.52 4.63
N CYS A 97 12.50 -1.54 4.96
CA CYS A 97 13.88 -1.49 4.47
C CYS A 97 14.89 -2.20 5.38
N LYS A 98 14.44 -2.79 6.49
CA LYS A 98 15.32 -3.35 7.53
C LYS A 98 16.36 -4.35 7.00
N GLU A 99 15.97 -5.24 6.09
CA GLU A 99 16.90 -6.23 5.51
C GLU A 99 18.04 -5.57 4.73
N LEU A 100 17.75 -4.54 3.93
CA LEU A 100 18.77 -3.75 3.24
C LEU A 100 19.63 -2.96 4.23
N SER A 101 19.02 -2.41 5.29
CA SER A 101 19.75 -1.71 6.35
C SER A 101 20.74 -2.62 7.06
N ASP A 102 20.31 -3.83 7.44
CA ASP A 102 21.11 -4.84 8.15
C ASP A 102 22.30 -5.27 7.28
N LYS A 103 22.05 -5.54 5.99
CA LYS A 103 23.10 -5.83 5.01
C LYS A 103 24.10 -4.67 4.93
N MET A 104 23.64 -3.43 4.88
CA MET A 104 24.53 -2.27 4.77
C MET A 104 25.39 -2.04 6.03
N ILE A 105 24.86 -2.35 7.22
CA ILE A 105 25.63 -2.34 8.47
C ILE A 105 26.75 -3.39 8.45
N GLU A 106 26.48 -4.59 7.94
CA GLU A 106 27.48 -5.65 7.81
C GLU A 106 28.63 -5.19 6.90
N TYR A 107 28.30 -4.63 5.72
CA TYR A 107 29.31 -4.11 4.80
C TYR A 107 30.10 -2.93 5.39
N LYS A 108 29.44 -2.03 6.12
CA LYS A 108 30.13 -0.95 6.85
C LYS A 108 31.16 -1.50 7.83
N SER A 109 30.83 -2.57 8.54
CA SER A 109 31.74 -3.25 9.46
C SER A 109 32.91 -3.89 8.71
N LYS A 110 32.63 -4.60 7.62
CA LYS A 110 33.66 -5.20 6.76
C LYS A 110 34.62 -4.16 6.17
N ILE A 111 34.11 -3.03 5.68
CA ILE A 111 34.92 -1.92 5.16
C ILE A 111 35.84 -1.35 6.26
N LYS A 112 35.34 -1.21 7.49
CA LYS A 112 36.13 -0.75 8.63
C LYS A 112 37.25 -1.74 8.97
N GLU A 113 36.97 -3.04 8.91
CA GLU A 113 37.98 -4.09 9.11
C GLU A 113 39.06 -4.05 8.03
N LEU A 114 38.71 -3.89 6.75
CA LEU A 114 39.66 -3.78 5.66
C LEU A 114 40.59 -2.56 5.82
N LYS A 115 40.04 -1.42 6.26
CA LYS A 115 40.84 -0.22 6.59
C LYS A 115 41.86 -0.51 7.69
N ASN A 116 41.44 -1.21 8.76
CA ASN A 116 42.35 -1.60 9.83
C ASN A 116 43.41 -2.62 9.37
N GLN A 117 43.04 -3.57 8.52
CA GLN A 117 43.97 -4.54 7.93
C GLN A 117 45.02 -3.84 7.07
N ALA A 118 44.61 -2.93 6.18
CA ALA A 118 45.52 -2.16 5.35
C ALA A 118 46.52 -1.35 6.19
N LYS A 119 46.04 -0.70 7.25
CA LYS A 119 46.89 0.05 8.19
C LYS A 119 47.91 -0.84 8.91
N ASN A 120 47.48 -2.02 9.37
CA ASN A 120 48.36 -2.97 10.05
C ASN A 120 49.40 -3.57 9.09
N GLU A 121 49.00 -3.89 7.87
CA GLU A 121 49.87 -4.44 6.84
C GLU A 121 50.90 -3.41 6.34
N TYR A 122 50.48 -2.16 6.14
CA TYR A 122 51.38 -1.05 5.85
C TYR A 122 52.44 -0.88 6.95
N LYS A 123 52.02 -0.88 8.22
CA LYS A 123 52.94 -0.80 9.36
C LYS A 123 53.95 -1.96 9.37
N ARG A 124 53.48 -3.19 9.12
CA ARG A 124 54.35 -4.38 9.03
C ARG A 124 55.37 -4.28 7.89
N LEU A 125 54.94 -3.85 6.71
CA LEU A 125 55.82 -3.67 5.55
C LEU A 125 56.88 -2.58 5.80
N TYR A 126 56.51 -1.50 6.47
CA TYR A 126 57.42 -0.43 6.85
C TYR A 126 58.47 -0.90 7.88
N GLU A 127 58.05 -1.65 8.90
CA GLU A 127 58.95 -2.24 9.90
C GLU A 127 59.93 -3.25 9.27
N LEU A 128 59.48 -4.06 8.30
CA LEU A 128 60.34 -4.99 7.56
C LEU A 128 61.40 -4.25 6.72
N LYS A 129 61.01 -3.21 5.98
CA LYS A 129 61.96 -2.40 5.18
C LYS A 129 62.96 -1.66 6.07
N ALA A 130 62.53 -1.20 7.26
CA ALA A 130 63.43 -0.59 8.23
C ALA A 130 64.47 -1.60 8.78
N ASN A 131 64.04 -2.83 9.08
CA ASN A 131 64.93 -3.89 9.54
C ASN A 131 65.91 -4.35 8.45
N GLU A 132 65.46 -4.54 7.21
CA GLU A 132 66.32 -4.90 6.07
C GLU A 132 67.41 -3.85 5.78
N ASN A 133 67.08 -2.56 5.90
CA ASN A 133 68.07 -1.48 5.76
C ASN A 133 69.09 -1.47 6.90
N THR A 134 68.70 -1.91 8.10
CA THR A 134 69.59 -2.03 9.25
C THR A 134 70.57 -3.20 9.04
N THR A 135 70.09 -4.35 8.56
CA THR A 135 70.91 -5.55 8.28
C THR A 135 71.84 -5.38 7.07
N LYS A 136 71.42 -4.66 6.01
CA LYS A 136 72.29 -4.32 4.87
C LYS A 136 73.43 -3.37 5.27
N SER A 137 73.24 -2.53 6.29
CA SER A 137 74.30 -1.65 6.80
C SER A 137 75.38 -2.38 7.63
N GLU A 138 75.08 -3.57 8.16
CA GLU A 138 76.01 -4.39 8.94
C GLU A 138 76.87 -5.34 8.07
N HIS A 139 76.57 -5.49 6.77
CA HIS A 139 77.25 -6.41 5.85
C HIS A 139 77.83 -5.76 4.58
N ALA A 140 78.01 -4.43 4.56
CA ALA A 140 78.59 -3.73 3.42
C ALA A 140 80.11 -3.90 3.31
N VAL A 141 80.57 -5.01 2.71
CA VAL A 141 81.82 -5.07 1.94
C VAL A 141 81.55 -5.86 0.66
N THR A 142 81.65 -5.16 -0.49
CA THR A 142 81.58 -5.65 -1.90
C THR A 142 80.25 -6.34 -2.29
N GLU A 143 79.48 -5.97 -3.31
CA GLU A 143 79.78 -5.55 -4.69
C GLU A 143 78.52 -4.91 -5.34
N HIS A 144 78.68 -4.25 -6.49
CA HIS A 144 77.62 -3.67 -7.32
C HIS A 144 76.49 -4.66 -7.70
N SER A 145 75.23 -4.30 -7.45
CA SER A 145 74.09 -4.82 -8.20
C SER A 145 73.00 -3.75 -8.36
N TYR A 146 72.32 -3.81 -9.50
CA TYR A 146 71.25 -2.91 -9.91
C TYR A 146 70.10 -2.90 -8.89
N ASP A 147 69.82 -1.72 -8.34
CA ASP A 147 68.76 -1.48 -7.37
C ASP A 147 67.45 -1.22 -8.13
N ASP A 148 66.73 -2.30 -8.48
CA ASP A 148 65.30 -2.20 -8.78
C ASP A 148 64.56 -2.03 -7.45
N ASP A 149 64.57 -0.80 -6.94
CA ASP A 149 63.91 -0.39 -5.71
C ASP A 149 62.39 -0.42 -5.96
N ILE A 150 61.77 -1.60 -5.78
CA ILE A 150 60.31 -1.76 -5.88
C ILE A 150 59.68 -0.79 -4.88
N PRO A 151 58.86 0.19 -5.33
CA PRO A 151 58.24 1.14 -4.43
C PRO A 151 57.37 0.42 -3.40
N LEU A 152 57.57 0.73 -2.12
CA LEU A 152 56.76 0.17 -1.04
C LEU A 152 55.31 0.62 -1.27
N LYS A 153 54.38 -0.33 -1.35
CA LYS A 153 52.96 0.00 -1.48
C LYS A 153 52.51 0.91 -0.34
N THR A 154 51.80 1.97 -0.69
CA THR A 154 51.17 2.88 0.27
C THR A 154 49.98 2.21 0.96
N GLU A 155 49.59 2.70 2.14
CA GLU A 155 48.37 2.24 2.83
C GLU A 155 47.13 2.29 1.92
N SER A 156 47.05 3.30 1.05
CA SER A 156 45.95 3.47 0.10
C SER A 156 45.94 2.40 -1.00
N GLU A 157 47.11 2.00 -1.51
CA GLU A 157 47.22 0.91 -2.50
C GLU A 157 46.89 -0.45 -1.88
N ILE A 158 47.34 -0.72 -0.65
CA ILE A 158 47.01 -1.95 0.08
C ILE A 158 45.50 -2.01 0.34
N TYR A 159 44.91 -0.89 0.77
CA TYR A 159 43.47 -0.80 0.96
C TYR A 159 42.70 -1.01 -0.35
N ALA A 160 43.14 -0.43 -1.46
CA ALA A 160 42.53 -0.61 -2.78
C ALA A 160 42.57 -2.08 -3.24
N ASP A 161 43.68 -2.77 -3.04
CA ASP A 161 43.81 -4.20 -3.34
C ASP A 161 42.85 -5.05 -2.50
N LEU A 162 42.78 -4.82 -1.18
CA LEU A 162 41.89 -5.52 -0.27
C LEU A 162 40.41 -5.24 -0.58
N LEU A 163 40.08 -4.00 -0.94
CA LEU A 163 38.74 -3.59 -1.33
C LEU A 163 38.33 -4.22 -2.65
N SER A 164 39.22 -4.27 -3.65
CA SER A 164 38.93 -4.86 -4.97
C SER A 164 38.52 -6.34 -4.87
N LYS A 165 39.25 -7.13 -4.07
CA LYS A 165 38.91 -8.53 -3.76
C LYS A 165 37.54 -8.65 -3.07
N THR A 166 37.24 -7.73 -2.15
CA THR A 166 35.95 -7.72 -1.47
C THR A 166 34.80 -7.31 -2.41
N ILE A 167 35.05 -6.43 -3.36
CA ILE A 167 34.07 -5.98 -4.36
C ILE A 167 33.71 -7.11 -5.33
N GLU A 168 34.69 -7.92 -5.76
CA GLU A 168 34.46 -9.05 -6.67
C GLU A 168 33.47 -10.07 -6.11
N ASP A 169 33.53 -10.31 -4.79
CA ASP A 169 32.62 -11.23 -4.08
C ASP A 169 31.34 -10.56 -3.56
N SER A 170 31.17 -9.25 -3.79
CA SER A 170 30.03 -8.48 -3.26
C SER A 170 28.86 -8.40 -4.23
N ASP A 171 27.67 -8.16 -3.67
CA ASP A 171 26.47 -7.91 -4.47
C ASP A 171 26.57 -6.59 -5.25
N ASN A 172 25.84 -6.51 -6.38
CA ASN A 172 25.77 -5.38 -7.31
C ASN A 172 25.50 -4.04 -6.60
N VAL A 173 24.69 -4.05 -5.54
CA VAL A 173 24.40 -2.86 -4.72
C VAL A 173 25.68 -2.30 -4.11
N VAL A 174 26.45 -3.14 -3.44
CA VAL A 174 27.67 -2.70 -2.74
C VAL A 174 28.74 -2.32 -3.73
N LYS A 175 28.88 -3.10 -4.81
CA LYS A 175 29.75 -2.75 -5.94
C LYS A 175 29.42 -1.37 -6.50
N PHE A 176 28.14 -1.05 -6.70
CA PHE A 176 27.70 0.27 -7.12
C PHE A 176 28.07 1.35 -6.10
N LEU A 177 27.80 1.15 -4.82
CA LEU A 177 28.06 2.14 -3.78
C LEU A 177 29.54 2.44 -3.59
N LEU A 178 30.40 1.43 -3.72
CA LEU A 178 31.85 1.58 -3.59
C LEU A 178 32.51 2.20 -4.84
N THR A 179 31.88 2.08 -6.01
CA THR A 179 32.44 2.59 -7.28
C THR A 179 31.85 3.93 -7.72
N SER A 180 30.69 4.32 -7.21
CA SER A 180 29.97 5.55 -7.58
C SER A 180 30.61 6.84 -7.03
N GLY A 181 31.66 6.74 -6.20
CA GLY A 181 32.34 7.89 -5.60
C GLY A 181 31.50 8.66 -4.57
N SER A 182 30.28 8.22 -4.30
CA SER A 182 29.40 8.78 -3.27
C SER A 182 29.83 8.36 -1.86
N ASP A 183 29.53 9.19 -0.87
CA ASP A 183 29.80 8.88 0.53
C ASP A 183 29.01 7.64 0.98
N PHE A 184 29.73 6.54 1.21
CA PHE A 184 29.16 5.26 1.64
C PHE A 184 28.40 5.40 2.96
N ASP A 185 28.86 6.25 3.88
CA ASP A 185 28.18 6.45 5.17
C ASP A 185 26.82 7.14 5.01
N SER A 186 26.72 8.09 4.08
CA SER A 186 25.44 8.73 3.75
C SER A 186 24.43 7.74 3.17
N TRP A 187 24.88 6.80 2.32
CA TRP A 187 24.03 5.71 1.83
C TRP A 187 23.58 4.77 2.95
N VAL A 188 24.49 4.39 3.85
CA VAL A 188 24.13 3.55 5.02
C VAL A 188 23.03 4.24 5.84
N ASN A 189 23.16 5.55 6.10
CA ASN A 189 22.16 6.32 6.83
C ASN A 189 20.82 6.40 6.08
N ALA A 190 20.86 6.57 4.75
CA ALA A 190 19.66 6.57 3.91
C ALA A 190 18.92 5.22 3.99
N TYR A 191 19.65 4.09 3.96
CA TYR A 191 19.04 2.76 4.12
C TYR A 191 18.54 2.50 5.54
N LEU A 192 19.20 3.05 6.58
CA LEU A 192 18.78 2.90 7.98
C LEU A 192 17.52 3.70 8.32
N MET A 193 17.37 4.87 7.69
CA MET A 193 16.22 5.74 7.87
C MET A 193 15.71 6.22 6.49
N PRO A 194 15.04 5.36 5.72
CA PRO A 194 14.56 5.73 4.38
C PRO A 194 13.63 6.95 4.39
N SER A 195 12.86 7.13 5.47
CA SER A 195 12.03 8.34 5.68
C SER A 195 12.82 9.67 5.67
N SER A 196 14.15 9.65 5.85
CA SER A 196 14.99 10.84 5.76
C SER A 196 15.26 11.29 4.32
N VAL A 197 15.24 10.35 3.36
CA VAL A 197 15.51 10.59 1.93
C VAL A 197 14.26 10.45 1.07
N CYS A 198 13.19 9.90 1.62
CA CYS A 198 11.89 9.87 0.99
C CYS A 198 10.79 9.79 2.05
N ASN A 199 9.86 10.75 2.07
CA ASN A 199 8.74 10.69 3.01
C ASN A 199 7.45 11.26 2.44
N PHE A 200 6.35 10.75 3.00
CA PHE A 200 5.04 11.36 2.84
C PHE A 200 4.91 12.49 3.85
N GLU A 201 4.41 13.63 3.39
CA GLU A 201 4.05 14.79 4.21
C GLU A 201 2.62 15.22 3.95
N PHE A 202 1.96 15.79 4.96
CA PHE A 202 0.60 16.28 4.83
C PHE A 202 0.53 17.74 5.25
N TYR A 203 0.20 18.60 4.28
CA TYR A 203 0.07 20.04 4.49
C TYR A 203 -1.36 20.38 4.89
N GLU A 204 -1.63 20.48 6.20
CA GLU A 204 -2.95 20.78 6.75
C GLU A 204 -3.61 22.02 6.13
N LYS A 205 -2.85 23.12 5.99
CA LYS A 205 -3.37 24.38 5.43
C LYS A 205 -3.85 24.25 3.98
N LYS A 206 -3.22 23.36 3.20
CA LYS A 206 -3.59 23.11 1.80
C LYS A 206 -4.50 21.89 1.64
N ASN A 207 -4.66 21.09 2.70
CA ASN A 207 -5.27 19.77 2.68
C ASN A 207 -4.73 18.93 1.50
N ARG A 208 -3.41 18.78 1.44
CA ARG A 208 -2.70 18.04 0.38
C ARG A 208 -1.57 17.21 0.95
N PHE A 209 -1.42 16.00 0.44
CA PHE A 209 -0.20 15.23 0.63
C PHE A 209 0.92 15.76 -0.27
N SER A 210 2.16 15.49 0.12
CA SER A 210 3.34 15.58 -0.72
C SER A 210 4.22 14.37 -0.49
N LEU A 211 4.96 14.00 -1.53
CA LEU A 211 5.98 12.98 -1.46
C LEU A 211 7.32 13.66 -1.72
N PHE A 212 8.16 13.73 -0.70
CA PHE A 212 9.55 14.15 -0.83
C PHE A 212 10.38 12.99 -1.33
N LEU A 213 11.27 13.23 -2.30
CA LEU A 213 12.22 12.28 -2.87
C LEU A 213 13.58 12.96 -3.05
N ASP A 214 14.61 12.48 -2.34
CA ASP A 214 16.00 12.84 -2.58
C ASP A 214 16.56 12.04 -3.75
N LYS A 215 16.91 12.75 -4.83
CA LYS A 215 17.38 12.20 -6.09
C LYS A 215 18.74 11.53 -6.03
N ASN A 216 19.53 11.82 -5.01
CA ASN A 216 20.80 11.14 -4.80
C ASN A 216 20.59 9.67 -4.42
N TYR A 217 19.46 9.33 -3.79
CA TYR A 217 19.19 7.99 -3.26
C TYR A 217 18.03 7.29 -3.96
N ILE A 218 16.96 8.02 -4.27
CA ILE A 218 15.70 7.46 -4.75
C ILE A 218 15.50 7.78 -6.22
N LYS A 219 15.30 6.72 -7.01
CA LYS A 219 15.00 6.78 -8.44
C LYS A 219 13.53 7.15 -8.64
N SER A 220 12.63 6.39 -8.01
CA SER A 220 11.18 6.56 -8.13
C SER A 220 10.42 5.88 -6.99
N ILE A 221 9.15 6.27 -6.83
CA ILE A 221 8.15 5.54 -6.07
C ILE A 221 6.98 5.16 -6.97
N THR A 222 6.54 3.91 -6.86
CA THR A 222 5.33 3.42 -7.54
C THR A 222 4.29 3.05 -6.49
N LEU A 223 3.18 3.78 -6.46
CA LEU A 223 2.04 3.53 -5.59
C LEU A 223 1.07 2.53 -6.24
N THR A 224 0.28 1.79 -5.46
CA THR A 224 -0.94 1.18 -5.99
C THR A 224 -1.94 2.26 -6.42
N GLU A 225 -2.80 1.96 -7.40
CA GLU A 225 -3.78 2.93 -7.93
C GLU A 225 -4.70 3.50 -6.85
N GLN A 226 -5.23 2.64 -5.96
CA GLN A 226 -6.09 3.09 -4.86
C GLN A 226 -5.31 3.96 -3.87
N LEU A 227 -4.06 3.63 -3.55
CA LEU A 227 -3.23 4.45 -2.65
C LEU A 227 -2.95 5.83 -3.26
N ALA A 228 -2.59 5.89 -4.54
CA ALA A 228 -2.39 7.16 -5.25
C ALA A 228 -3.67 8.01 -5.23
N TYR A 229 -4.83 7.41 -5.50
CA TYR A 229 -6.13 8.06 -5.44
C TYR A 229 -6.45 8.59 -4.03
N ILE A 230 -6.29 7.77 -2.98
CA ILE A 230 -6.56 8.15 -1.59
C ILE A 230 -5.67 9.32 -1.16
N LEU A 231 -4.41 9.34 -1.58
CA LEU A 231 -3.47 10.42 -1.27
C LEU A 231 -3.68 11.66 -2.14
N GLY A 232 -4.44 11.56 -3.24
CA GLY A 232 -4.76 12.65 -4.15
C GLY A 232 -3.73 12.89 -5.26
N PHE A 233 -2.85 11.93 -5.54
CA PHE A 233 -1.93 11.99 -6.67
C PHE A 233 -2.65 11.58 -7.96
N ASP A 234 -2.37 12.25 -9.07
CA ASP A 234 -2.90 11.91 -10.40
C ASP A 234 -2.03 10.90 -11.16
N LYS A 235 -0.85 10.59 -10.62
CA LYS A 235 0.07 9.56 -11.12
C LYS A 235 0.41 8.60 -9.99
N HIS A 236 0.53 7.32 -10.34
CA HIS A 236 1.00 6.30 -9.41
C HIS A 236 2.52 6.14 -9.44
N ASP A 237 3.16 6.38 -10.58
CA ASP A 237 4.63 6.47 -10.70
C ASP A 237 5.10 7.90 -10.48
N ILE A 238 5.87 8.10 -9.42
CA ILE A 238 6.39 9.39 -8.98
C ILE A 238 7.91 9.35 -9.07
N PHE A 239 8.43 10.15 -10.00
CA PHE A 239 9.86 10.29 -10.24
C PHE A 239 10.40 11.57 -9.64
N GLU A 240 9.65 12.39 -8.92
CA GLU A 240 10.14 13.68 -8.45
C GLU A 240 9.39 14.07 -7.20
N THR A 241 10.01 14.91 -6.36
CA THR A 241 9.31 15.48 -5.23
C THR A 241 8.05 16.18 -5.75
N SER A 242 6.89 15.76 -5.28
CA SER A 242 5.62 16.18 -5.84
C SER A 242 4.58 16.41 -4.76
N ILE A 243 3.66 17.33 -5.06
CA ILE A 243 2.51 17.63 -4.22
C ILE A 243 1.30 17.02 -4.89
N ALA A 244 0.47 16.34 -4.11
CA ALA A 244 -0.80 15.79 -4.57
C ALA A 244 -1.66 16.89 -5.21
N LYS A 245 -2.31 16.54 -6.31
CA LYS A 245 -3.18 17.46 -7.06
C LYS A 245 -4.50 17.68 -6.32
N PHE A 246 -5.04 16.62 -5.72
CA PHE A 246 -6.35 16.58 -5.09
C PHE A 246 -6.27 16.47 -3.57
N MET A 247 -7.36 16.85 -2.89
CA MET A 247 -7.51 16.55 -1.47
C MET A 247 -7.52 15.03 -1.27
N PRO A 248 -6.95 14.53 -0.16
CA PRO A 248 -7.01 13.11 0.10
C PRO A 248 -8.45 12.63 0.32
N ASP A 249 -8.79 11.47 -0.24
CA ASP A 249 -10.07 10.80 -0.02
C ASP A 249 -9.93 9.73 1.06
N MET A 250 -10.11 10.15 2.31
CA MET A 250 -10.04 9.28 3.49
C MET A 250 -11.18 8.25 3.56
N LYS A 251 -12.16 8.28 2.64
CA LYS A 251 -13.21 7.26 2.52
C LYS A 251 -12.82 6.10 1.59
N GLY A 252 -11.64 6.14 0.98
CA GLY A 252 -11.15 5.01 0.19
C GLY A 252 -11.75 4.87 -1.19
N GLY A 253 -12.40 5.92 -1.71
CA GLY A 253 -13.13 5.89 -2.99
C GLY A 253 -14.50 5.23 -2.91
N VAL A 254 -14.93 4.74 -1.74
CA VAL A 254 -16.25 4.12 -1.56
C VAL A 254 -17.19 5.09 -0.86
N SER A 255 -18.03 5.77 -1.63
CA SER A 255 -18.95 6.80 -1.15
C SER A 255 -20.43 6.37 -1.14
N SER A 256 -20.76 5.29 -1.84
CA SER A 256 -22.13 4.77 -1.94
C SER A 256 -22.16 3.25 -2.14
N PHE A 257 -23.25 2.65 -1.69
CA PHE A 257 -23.65 1.30 -2.06
C PHE A 257 -24.59 1.33 -3.25
N HIS A 258 -24.48 0.32 -4.09
CA HIS A 258 -25.51 -0.04 -5.05
C HIS A 258 -26.21 -1.29 -4.52
N VAL A 259 -27.50 -1.17 -4.19
CA VAL A 259 -28.29 -2.26 -3.62
C VAL A 259 -29.03 -2.98 -4.75
N TYR A 260 -28.67 -4.22 -5.00
CA TYR A 260 -29.20 -5.06 -6.06
C TYR A 260 -30.28 -5.99 -5.51
N ALA A 261 -31.32 -6.23 -6.30
CA ALA A 261 -32.31 -7.27 -6.05
C ALA A 261 -32.52 -8.15 -7.30
N PRO A 262 -31.55 -9.05 -7.60
CA PRO A 262 -31.62 -9.89 -8.79
C PRO A 262 -32.88 -10.76 -8.81
N GLY A 263 -33.55 -10.79 -9.95
CA GLY A 263 -34.79 -11.55 -10.16
C GLY A 263 -36.06 -10.94 -9.55
N LEU A 264 -35.93 -9.88 -8.73
CA LEU A 264 -37.08 -9.19 -8.14
C LEU A 264 -37.62 -8.07 -9.05
N ILE A 265 -36.72 -7.28 -9.63
CA ILE A 265 -37.03 -6.08 -10.43
C ILE A 265 -36.38 -6.15 -11.81
N GLU A 266 -36.92 -5.38 -12.74
CA GLU A 266 -36.34 -5.23 -14.08
C GLU A 266 -34.96 -4.56 -14.00
N PRO A 267 -33.95 -5.07 -14.73
CA PRO A 267 -32.66 -4.40 -14.85
C PRO A 267 -32.81 -3.00 -15.45
N MET A 268 -32.08 -2.03 -14.89
CA MET A 268 -32.01 -0.67 -15.41
C MET A 268 -30.60 -0.34 -15.90
N ILE A 269 -30.49 0.65 -16.78
CA ILE A 269 -29.20 1.14 -17.27
C ILE A 269 -28.52 1.95 -16.16
N ILE A 270 -27.27 1.62 -15.85
CA ILE A 270 -26.42 2.30 -14.87
C ILE A 270 -25.04 2.46 -15.49
N GLY A 271 -24.71 3.69 -15.90
CA GLY A 271 -23.48 3.93 -16.65
C GLY A 271 -23.48 3.14 -17.96
N ASP A 272 -22.48 2.27 -18.12
CA ASP A 272 -22.25 1.39 -19.27
C ASP A 272 -22.77 -0.05 -19.07
N VAL A 273 -23.43 -0.35 -17.94
CA VAL A 273 -23.96 -1.69 -17.63
C VAL A 273 -25.47 -1.67 -17.36
N THR A 274 -26.11 -2.83 -17.47
CA THR A 274 -27.52 -3.04 -17.06
C THR A 274 -27.59 -3.91 -15.81
N ALA A 275 -28.28 -3.45 -14.78
CA ALA A 275 -28.31 -4.12 -13.47
C ALA A 275 -29.64 -3.91 -12.72
N PRO A 276 -30.11 -4.91 -11.93
CA PRO A 276 -31.34 -4.81 -11.13
C PRO A 276 -31.10 -4.06 -9.80
N VAL A 277 -30.79 -2.76 -9.88
CA VAL A 277 -30.50 -1.92 -8.70
C VAL A 277 -31.77 -1.31 -8.14
N LEU A 278 -32.10 -1.66 -6.89
CA LEU A 278 -33.20 -1.05 -6.15
C LEU A 278 -32.91 0.42 -5.83
N ARG A 279 -31.69 0.72 -5.40
CA ARG A 279 -31.28 2.07 -4.97
C ARG A 279 -29.76 2.20 -4.85
N ILE A 280 -29.26 3.40 -5.13
CA ILE A 280 -27.93 3.86 -4.72
C ILE A 280 -28.06 4.54 -3.34
N VAL A 281 -27.31 4.06 -2.36
CA VAL A 281 -27.37 4.53 -0.96
C VAL A 281 -26.04 5.19 -0.60
N ASN A 282 -26.06 6.48 -0.23
CA ASN A 282 -24.86 7.17 0.20
C ASN A 282 -24.38 6.67 1.57
N ILE A 283 -23.07 6.49 1.71
CA ILE A 283 -22.44 6.08 2.95
C ILE A 283 -22.27 7.31 3.85
N ARG A 284 -22.78 7.19 5.09
CA ARG A 284 -22.73 8.24 6.12
C ARG A 284 -22.14 7.66 7.41
N GLY A 285 -22.12 8.46 8.47
CA GLY A 285 -21.65 8.03 9.78
C GLY A 285 -20.13 7.90 9.87
N LYS A 286 -19.69 7.41 11.02
CA LYS A 286 -18.30 7.06 11.30
C LYS A 286 -18.13 5.55 11.20
N GLN A 287 -16.88 5.14 11.04
CA GLN A 287 -16.54 3.74 11.08
C GLN A 287 -16.96 3.10 12.41
N ASP A 288 -17.27 1.81 12.37
CA ASP A 288 -17.72 0.97 13.46
C ASP A 288 -19.13 1.33 14.00
N GLU A 289 -19.79 2.34 13.43
CA GLU A 289 -21.20 2.65 13.71
C GLU A 289 -22.15 1.73 12.91
N ILE A 290 -23.32 1.47 13.49
CA ILE A 290 -24.47 0.95 12.75
C ILE A 290 -25.28 2.16 12.27
N ILE A 291 -25.44 2.28 10.96
CA ILE A 291 -26.11 3.40 10.34
C ILE A 291 -27.47 2.96 9.85
N GLU A 292 -28.51 3.70 10.22
CA GLU A 292 -29.85 3.58 9.67
C GLU A 292 -30.09 4.74 8.70
N GLU A 293 -30.39 4.40 7.44
CA GLU A 293 -30.82 5.35 6.42
C GLU A 293 -32.31 5.09 6.11
N GLN A 294 -33.16 6.05 6.49
CA GLN A 294 -34.58 6.06 6.16
C GLN A 294 -34.85 6.92 4.92
N PHE A 295 -35.61 6.38 3.98
CA PHE A 295 -35.86 7.04 2.72
C PHE A 295 -37.25 7.69 2.64
N LEU A 296 -37.28 9.02 2.64
CA LEU A 296 -38.51 9.79 2.50
C LEU A 296 -39.18 9.59 1.14
N LEU A 297 -38.38 9.64 0.06
CA LEU A 297 -38.84 9.39 -1.30
C LEU A 297 -38.36 7.99 -1.72
N ILE A 298 -39.27 7.02 -1.71
CA ILE A 298 -38.99 5.64 -2.13
C ILE A 298 -39.02 5.56 -3.67
N GLN A 299 -37.94 5.03 -4.25
CA GLN A 299 -37.86 4.68 -5.67
C GLN A 299 -38.51 3.32 -5.85
N TYR A 300 -39.64 3.30 -6.54
CA TYR A 300 -40.37 2.06 -6.82
C TYR A 300 -40.03 1.54 -8.19
N HIS A 301 -39.84 0.23 -8.25
CA HIS A 301 -39.55 -0.53 -9.45
C HIS A 301 -40.65 -1.56 -9.67
N LYS A 302 -40.96 -1.84 -10.95
CA LYS A 302 -41.93 -2.86 -11.30
C LYS A 302 -41.45 -4.24 -10.84
N LEU A 303 -42.34 -5.01 -10.25
CA LEU A 303 -42.06 -6.38 -9.85
C LEU A 303 -42.09 -7.32 -11.07
N LEU A 304 -41.05 -8.12 -11.28
CA LEU A 304 -41.00 -9.07 -12.40
C LEU A 304 -41.80 -10.35 -12.16
N ILE A 305 -41.84 -10.79 -10.90
CA ILE A 305 -42.33 -12.11 -10.52
C ILE A 305 -43.68 -12.01 -9.80
N LYS A 306 -44.58 -12.92 -10.15
CA LYS A 306 -45.94 -12.99 -9.56
C LYS A 306 -46.00 -13.82 -8.29
N GLU A 307 -44.96 -14.60 -8.00
CA GLU A 307 -44.87 -15.39 -6.78
C GLU A 307 -43.48 -15.29 -6.18
N ILE A 308 -43.40 -15.06 -4.86
CA ILE A 308 -42.13 -14.88 -4.13
C ILE A 308 -42.14 -15.77 -2.89
N ASN A 309 -41.15 -16.64 -2.79
CA ASN A 309 -40.85 -17.43 -1.60
C ASN A 309 -39.47 -17.08 -1.00
N GLU A 310 -38.61 -16.45 -1.78
CA GLU A 310 -37.27 -16.04 -1.38
C GLU A 310 -36.90 -14.72 -2.08
N ILE A 311 -36.21 -13.83 -1.37
CA ILE A 311 -35.67 -12.59 -1.93
C ILE A 311 -34.15 -12.63 -1.80
N PHE A 312 -33.45 -12.38 -2.89
CA PHE A 312 -31.99 -12.30 -2.95
C PHE A 312 -31.55 -10.84 -3.05
N ILE A 313 -30.59 -10.44 -2.22
CA ILE A 313 -30.02 -9.10 -2.17
C ILE A 313 -28.50 -9.18 -2.33
N GLU A 314 -27.95 -8.23 -3.09
CA GLU A 314 -26.51 -7.96 -3.08
C GLU A 314 -26.24 -6.48 -2.82
N ILE A 315 -25.18 -6.20 -2.06
CA ILE A 315 -24.70 -4.86 -1.76
C ILE A 315 -23.34 -4.72 -2.40
N ARG A 316 -23.26 -3.87 -3.42
CA ARG A 316 -22.06 -3.68 -4.24
C ARG A 316 -21.53 -2.26 -4.12
N THR A 317 -20.24 -2.09 -4.41
CA THR A 317 -19.60 -0.79 -4.60
C THR A 317 -20.06 -0.17 -5.93
N SER A 318 -19.68 1.08 -6.18
CA SER A 318 -19.91 1.74 -7.48
C SER A 318 -19.19 1.07 -8.65
N SER A 319 -18.10 0.31 -8.40
CA SER A 319 -17.43 -0.50 -9.43
C SER A 319 -18.09 -1.86 -9.67
N GLY A 320 -19.15 -2.19 -8.91
CA GLY A 320 -19.88 -3.44 -9.03
C GLY A 320 -19.29 -4.61 -8.24
N THR A 321 -18.18 -4.43 -7.52
CA THR A 321 -17.64 -5.46 -6.62
C THR A 321 -18.51 -5.60 -5.36
N LEU A 322 -18.56 -6.78 -4.75
CA LEU A 322 -19.28 -6.97 -3.48
C LEU A 322 -18.64 -6.15 -2.36
N MET A 323 -19.48 -5.51 -1.55
CA MET A 323 -19.01 -4.65 -0.47
C MET A 323 -18.35 -5.49 0.65
N PRO A 324 -17.08 -5.25 1.02
CA PRO A 324 -16.35 -6.14 1.93
C PRO A 324 -16.55 -5.77 3.41
N PHE A 325 -17.78 -5.93 3.91
CA PHE A 325 -18.06 -5.80 5.34
C PHE A 325 -17.22 -6.82 6.14
N GLN A 326 -16.47 -6.37 7.15
CA GLN A 326 -15.67 -7.25 8.00
C GLN A 326 -16.52 -7.93 9.08
N TYR A 327 -17.55 -7.24 9.59
CA TYR A 327 -18.43 -7.74 10.64
C TYR A 327 -19.77 -6.99 10.67
N GLY A 328 -20.70 -7.47 11.51
CA GLY A 328 -22.04 -6.89 11.67
C GLY A 328 -23.07 -7.40 10.66
N THR A 329 -24.33 -7.02 10.89
CA THR A 329 -25.49 -7.48 10.12
C THR A 329 -26.12 -6.31 9.37
N CYS A 330 -26.54 -6.55 8.12
CA CYS A 330 -27.30 -5.60 7.34
C CYS A 330 -28.79 -5.97 7.34
N THR A 331 -29.68 -4.98 7.43
CA THR A 331 -31.13 -5.18 7.39
C THR A 331 -31.74 -4.21 6.40
N LEU A 332 -32.53 -4.73 5.45
CA LEU A 332 -33.27 -3.92 4.49
C LEU A 332 -34.76 -4.01 4.76
N THR A 333 -35.47 -2.89 4.67
CA THR A 333 -36.94 -2.87 4.68
C THR A 333 -37.42 -2.50 3.29
N LEU A 334 -38.05 -3.44 2.60
CA LEU A 334 -38.67 -3.23 1.30
C LEU A 334 -40.15 -2.87 1.47
N HIS A 335 -40.61 -1.88 0.72
CA HIS A 335 -42.02 -1.52 0.64
C HIS A 335 -42.61 -2.00 -0.67
N PHE A 336 -43.60 -2.87 -0.59
CA PHE A 336 -44.38 -3.37 -1.71
C PHE A 336 -45.70 -2.60 -1.76
N LYS A 337 -46.04 -2.05 -2.93
CA LYS A 337 -47.33 -1.39 -3.15
C LYS A 337 -47.96 -1.84 -4.46
N LYS A 338 -49.29 -1.89 -4.50
CA LYS A 338 -50.01 -2.04 -5.78
C LYS A 338 -49.75 -0.81 -6.63
N SER A 339 -49.53 -1.02 -7.93
CA SER A 339 -49.57 0.09 -8.88
C SER A 339 -51.00 0.59 -8.95
N THR A 340 -51.22 1.86 -8.67
CA THR A 340 -52.53 2.52 -8.83
C THR A 340 -52.74 3.06 -10.24
N TYR A 341 -51.71 3.03 -11.09
CA TYR A 341 -51.77 3.50 -12.45
C TYR A 341 -51.22 2.42 -13.38
N PHE A 342 -52.13 1.66 -13.98
CA PHE A 342 -52.15 1.23 -15.38
C PHE A 342 -53.60 0.99 -15.78
#